data_AF-A0A7W2KJW7-F1
#
_entry.id   AF-A0A7W2KJW7-F1
#
_cell.length_a   1.000
_cell.length_b   1.000
_cell.length_c   1.000
_cell.angle_alpha   90.00
_cell.angle_beta   90.00
_cell.angle_gamma   90.00
#
_symmetry.space_group_name_H-M   'P 1'
#
loop_
_entity.id
_entity.type
_entity.pdbx_description
1 polymer ?
#
loop_
_entity_poly.entity_id
_entity_poly.type
_entity_poly.pdbx_seq_one_letter_code
_entity_poly.pdbx_strand_id
1 'polypeptide(L)'
;MAVETDFTQAGKTLTIKIKGRFDFSMLQAFRGAYERQPGGHDRVVVDLKDTTHLDSSALGMLLLLRDHAGETVEVEVMNPSSDVRKILAISNFEKLFKIS
;
A
#
# COMPACT_ATOMS: atom_id res chain seq x y z
N MET A 1 5.84 -4.31 -14.29
CA MET A 1 5.65 -4.45 -12.83
C MET A 1 6.65 -3.53 -12.17
N ALA A 2 6.20 -2.50 -11.45
CA ALA A 2 7.09 -1.55 -10.79
C ALA A 2 6.46 -1.04 -9.48
N VAL A 3 7.31 -0.78 -8.49
CA VAL A 3 6.97 -0.10 -7.24
C VAL A 3 7.75 1.20 -7.21
N GLU A 4 7.04 2.32 -7.13
CA GLU A 4 7.63 3.66 -7.07
C GLU A 4 7.25 4.33 -5.74
N THR A 5 8.18 5.09 -5.17
CA THR A 5 7.96 5.84 -3.93
C THR A 5 8.02 7.33 -4.20
N ASP A 6 7.07 8.06 -3.66
CA ASP A 6 6.94 9.52 -3.80
C ASP A 6 6.66 10.14 -2.43
N PHE A 7 7.13 11.37 -2.20
CA PHE A 7 6.96 12.08 -0.95
C PHE A 7 6.17 13.35 -1.17
N THR A 8 4.93 13.36 -0.68
CA THR A 8 4.01 14.48 -0.80
C THR A 8 3.84 15.19 0.54
N GLN A 9 3.54 16.50 0.51
CA GLN A 9 3.45 17.37 1.71
C GLN A 9 4.71 17.33 2.60
N ALA A 10 5.75 18.09 2.23
CA ALA A 10 6.89 18.40 3.10
C ALA A 10 7.53 17.18 3.82
N GLY A 11 7.51 15.99 3.20
CA GLY A 11 8.12 14.76 3.75
C GLY A 11 7.26 13.96 4.74
N LYS A 12 6.03 14.38 5.03
CA LYS A 12 5.16 13.71 6.02
C LYS A 12 4.29 12.59 5.48
N THR A 13 4.09 12.53 4.16
CA THR A 13 3.28 11.47 3.53
C THR A 13 4.13 10.68 2.53
N LEU A 14 4.31 9.40 2.81
CA LEU A 14 4.94 8.44 1.90
C LEU A 14 3.86 7.86 0.98
N THR A 15 4.02 8.05 -0.33
CA THR A 15 3.13 7.45 -1.34
C THR A 15 3.87 6.33 -2.08
N ILE A 16 3.33 5.11 -2.02
CA ILE A 16 3.85 3.93 -2.70
C ILE A 16 2.91 3.61 -3.87
N LYS A 17 3.39 3.80 -5.10
CA LYS A 17 2.63 3.57 -6.33
C LYS A 17 2.92 2.17 -6.87
N ILE A 18 1.88 1.41 -7.13
CA ILE A 18 1.98 0.03 -7.64
C ILE A 18 1.50 -0.02 -9.09
N LYS A 19 2.39 -0.44 -9.99
CA LYS A 19 2.13 -0.58 -11.42
C LYS A 19 2.16 -2.03 -11.86
N GLY A 20 1.03 -2.56 -12.33
CA GLY A 20 0.86 -3.93 -12.80
C GLY A 20 0.20 -4.84 -11.78
N ARG A 21 0.68 -6.08 -11.65
CA ARG A 21 0.09 -7.07 -10.74
C ARG A 21 0.73 -6.98 -9.37
N PHE A 22 -0.06 -6.68 -8.34
CA PHE A 22 0.40 -6.71 -6.97
C PHE A 22 0.31 -8.14 -6.44
N ASP A 23 1.44 -8.84 -6.47
CA ASP A 23 1.61 -10.20 -6.00
C ASP A 23 3.00 -10.39 -5.38
N PHE A 24 3.33 -11.62 -4.98
CA PHE A 24 4.60 -11.97 -4.35
C PHE A 24 5.84 -11.54 -5.14
N SER A 25 5.76 -11.37 -6.47
CA SER A 25 6.89 -10.90 -7.28
C SER A 25 7.32 -9.47 -6.90
N MET A 26 6.40 -8.67 -6.36
CA MET A 26 6.66 -7.30 -5.91
C MET A 26 7.09 -7.22 -4.44
N LEU A 27 7.12 -8.33 -3.70
CA LEU A 27 7.38 -8.35 -2.25
C LEU A 27 8.66 -7.60 -1.86
N GLN A 28 9.78 -7.91 -2.52
CA GLN A 28 11.06 -7.26 -2.19
C GLN A 28 11.05 -5.76 -2.50
N ALA A 29 10.44 -5.37 -3.62
CA ALA A 29 10.37 -3.98 -4.04
C ALA A 29 9.44 -3.17 -3.12
N PHE A 30 8.28 -3.73 -2.77
CA PHE A 30 7.32 -3.13 -1.85
C PHE A 30 7.88 -2.99 -0.44
N ARG A 31 8.54 -4.03 0.08
CA ARG A 31 9.20 -3.99 1.38
C ARG A 31 10.30 -2.93 1.43
N GLY A 32 11.15 -2.88 0.40
CA GLY A 32 12.18 -1.86 0.29
C GLY A 32 11.62 -0.42 0.17
N ALA A 33 10.40 -0.26 -0.32
CA ALA A 33 9.77 1.04 -0.53
C ALA A 33 9.48 1.77 0.79
N TYR A 34 9.09 1.05 1.84
CA TYR A 34 8.83 1.63 3.16
C TYR A 34 9.97 1.42 4.16
N GLU A 35 10.72 0.31 4.11
CA GLU A 35 11.81 0.06 5.09
C GLU A 35 13.03 0.96 4.88
N ARG A 36 13.28 1.41 3.65
CA ARG A 36 14.46 2.25 3.34
C ARG A 36 14.24 3.73 3.62
N GLN A 37 13.04 4.12 4.02
CA GLN A 37 12.70 5.52 4.20
C GLN A 37 12.94 5.93 5.65
N PRO A 38 13.51 7.14 5.88
CA PRO A 38 13.68 7.65 7.23
C PRO A 38 12.29 7.80 7.88
N GLY A 39 12.16 7.32 9.13
CA GLY A 39 10.92 7.44 9.89
C GLY A 39 10.46 8.89 10.09
N GLY A 40 9.23 9.05 10.58
CA GLY A 40 8.60 10.38 10.77
C GLY A 40 7.51 10.72 9.76
N HIS A 41 7.00 9.72 9.03
CA HIS A 41 5.79 9.88 8.22
C HIS A 41 4.56 9.75 9.12
N ASP A 42 3.65 10.71 9.02
CA ASP A 42 2.36 10.67 9.73
C ASP A 42 1.33 9.84 8.94
N ARG A 43 1.59 9.61 7.64
CA ARG A 43 0.69 8.90 6.73
C ARG A 43 1.45 8.13 5.65
N VAL A 44 0.96 6.93 5.34
CA VAL A 44 1.42 6.13 4.20
C VAL A 44 0.23 5.87 3.27
N VAL A 45 0.42 6.17 2.00
CA VAL A 45 -0.58 6.00 0.94
C VAL A 45 -0.09 4.92 -0.03
N VAL A 46 -0.90 3.90 -0.28
CA VAL A 46 -0.67 2.90 -1.31
C VAL A 46 -1.57 3.22 -2.50
N ASP A 47 -1.00 3.74 -3.57
CA ASP A 47 -1.73 4.10 -4.80
C ASP A 47 -1.78 2.90 -5.75
N LEU A 48 -2.99 2.39 -5.96
CA LEU A 48 -3.29 1.22 -6.79
C LEU A 48 -3.86 1.60 -8.17
N LYS A 49 -3.75 2.88 -8.58
CA LYS A 49 -4.31 3.38 -9.85
C LYS A 49 -3.92 2.55 -11.08
N ASP A 50 -2.65 2.14 -11.14
CA ASP A 50 -2.10 1.34 -12.24
C ASP A 50 -2.04 -0.16 -11.90
N THR A 51 -2.74 -0.59 -10.84
CA THR A 51 -2.78 -1.98 -10.41
C THR A 51 -3.88 -2.75 -11.14
N THR A 52 -3.46 -3.76 -11.90
CA THR A 52 -4.36 -4.56 -12.74
C THR A 52 -4.90 -5.79 -12.02
N HIS A 53 -4.23 -6.23 -10.95
CA HIS A 53 -4.59 -7.45 -10.22
C HIS A 53 -3.97 -7.45 -8.83
N LEU A 54 -4.66 -8.05 -7.85
CA LEU A 54 -4.24 -8.18 -6.46
C LEU A 54 -4.57 -9.59 -5.98
N ASP A 55 -3.64 -10.24 -5.29
CA ASP A 55 -3.81 -11.60 -4.75
C ASP A 55 -3.76 -11.65 -3.20
N SER A 56 -3.84 -12.85 -2.64
CA SER A 56 -3.75 -13.06 -1.19
C SER A 56 -2.40 -12.65 -0.60
N SER A 57 -1.32 -12.72 -1.38
CA SER A 57 0.01 -12.32 -0.93
C SER A 57 0.10 -10.79 -0.76
N ALA A 58 -0.53 -10.03 -1.67
CA ALA A 58 -0.61 -8.58 -1.57
C ALA A 58 -1.44 -8.09 -0.39
N LEU A 59 -2.52 -8.79 -0.05
CA LEU A 59 -3.24 -8.53 1.21
C LEU A 59 -2.32 -8.71 2.43
N GLY A 60 -1.53 -9.79 2.47
CA GLY A 60 -0.53 -9.99 3.51
C GLY A 60 0.51 -8.87 3.57
N MET A 61 0.98 -8.40 2.41
CA MET A 61 1.94 -7.29 2.33
C MET A 61 1.40 -5.97 2.88
N LEU A 62 0.12 -5.66 2.62
CA LEU A 62 -0.54 -4.49 3.21
C LEU A 62 -0.61 -4.59 4.75
N LEU A 63 -0.86 -5.78 5.29
CA LEU A 63 -0.85 -6.00 6.74
C LEU A 63 0.55 -5.79 7.33
N LEU A 64 1.60 -6.29 6.67
CA LEU A 64 2.98 -6.07 7.08
C LEU A 64 3.37 -4.59 7.05
N LEU A 65 2.92 -3.85 6.04
CA LEU A 65 3.11 -2.40 5.99
C LEU A 65 2.44 -1.71 7.19
N ARG A 66 1.21 -2.08 7.52
CA ARG A 66 0.48 -1.52 8.67
C ARG A 66 1.17 -1.84 9.99
N ASP A 67 1.61 -3.08 10.17
CA ASP A 67 2.36 -3.52 11.35
C ASP A 67 3.66 -2.72 11.50
N HIS A 68 4.38 -2.52 10.41
CA HIS A 68 5.61 -1.71 10.39
C HIS A 68 5.37 -0.23 10.66
N ALA A 69 4.31 0.35 10.07
CA ALA A 69 3.95 1.76 10.26
C ALA A 69 3.50 2.04 11.71
N GLY A 70 2.96 1.04 12.39
CA GLY A 70 2.44 1.16 13.76
C GLY A 70 1.09 1.88 13.82
N GLU A 71 0.54 1.99 15.03
CA GLU A 71 -0.82 2.53 15.23
C GLU A 71 -0.92 4.05 15.02
N THR A 72 0.19 4.77 15.09
CA THR A 72 0.24 6.23 15.00
C THR A 72 0.25 6.75 13.56
N VAL A 73 0.50 5.87 12.58
CA VAL A 73 0.63 6.25 11.17
C VAL A 73 -0.61 5.80 10.41
N GLU A 74 -1.28 6.74 9.74
CA GLU A 74 -2.47 6.43 8.95
C GLU A 74 -2.05 5.71 7.66
N VAL A 75 -2.50 4.47 7.46
CA VAL A 75 -2.30 3.74 6.21
C VAL A 75 -3.58 3.76 5.37
N GLU A 76 -3.46 4.28 4.16
CA GLU A 76 -4.56 4.41 3.20
C GLU A 76 -4.23 3.70 1.89
N VAL A 77 -5.24 3.10 1.28
CA VAL A 77 -5.19 2.51 -0.06
C VAL A 77 -6.04 3.36 -1.00
N MET A 78 -5.41 3.95 -2.01
CA MET A 78 -6.04 4.86 -2.96
C MET A 78 -6.19 4.23 -4.35
N ASN A 79 -7.22 4.65 -5.07
CA ASN A 79 -7.48 4.29 -6.46
C ASN A 79 -7.51 2.77 -6.74
N PRO A 80 -8.11 1.91 -5.88
CA PRO A 80 -8.27 0.52 -6.25
C PRO A 80 -9.21 0.39 -7.44
N SER A 81 -8.84 -0.44 -8.42
CA SER A 81 -9.78 -0.83 -9.48
C SER A 81 -10.99 -1.57 -8.88
N SER A 82 -12.09 -1.64 -9.64
CA SER A 82 -13.34 -2.23 -9.17
C SER A 82 -13.17 -3.66 -8.65
N ASP A 83 -12.32 -4.46 -9.31
CA ASP A 83 -12.06 -5.84 -8.90
C ASP A 83 -11.15 -5.94 -7.68
N VAL A 84 -10.14 -5.07 -7.59
CA VAL A 84 -9.30 -4.97 -6.38
C VAL A 84 -10.13 -4.53 -5.18
N ARG A 85 -11.04 -3.58 -5.36
CA ARG A 85 -11.96 -3.10 -4.30
C ARG A 85 -12.85 -4.24 -3.78
N LYS A 86 -13.36 -5.10 -4.66
CA LYS A 86 -14.15 -6.28 -4.24
C LYS A 86 -13.31 -7.23 -3.39
N ILE A 87 -12.07 -7.51 -3.78
CA ILE A 87 -11.16 -8.39 -3.04
C ILE A 87 -10.90 -7.81 -1.64
N LEU A 88 -10.57 -6.52 -1.54
CA LEU A 88 -10.37 -5.83 -0.27
C LEU A 88 -11.62 -5.90 0.62
N ALA A 89 -12.81 -5.71 0.05
CA ALA A 89 -14.08 -5.79 0.80
C ALA A 89 -14.34 -7.20 1.33
N ILE A 90 -14.17 -8.25 0.50
CA ILE A 90 -14.35 -9.66 0.91
C ILE A 90 -13.40 -10.01 2.06
N SER A 91 -12.17 -9.50 2.02
CA SER A 91 -11.16 -9.73 3.05
C SER A 91 -11.32 -8.84 4.29
N ASN A 92 -12.36 -8.00 4.36
CA ASN A 92 -12.59 -7.01 5.43
C ASN A 92 -11.48 -5.95 5.59
N PHE A 93 -10.72 -5.66 4.53
CA PHE A 93 -9.64 -4.66 4.59
C PHE A 93 -10.17 -3.23 4.74
N GLU A 94 -11.42 -2.95 4.35
CA GLU A 94 -12.10 -1.68 4.63
C GLU A 94 -12.23 -1.36 6.13
N LYS A 95 -12.07 -2.35 7.03
CA LYS A 95 -12.06 -2.13 8.48
C LYS A 95 -10.65 -1.84 9.04
N LEU A 96 -9.62 -2.19 8.27
CA LEU A 96 -8.22 -2.12 8.69
C LEU A 96 -7.51 -0.93 8.05
N PHE A 97 -7.93 -0.56 6.85
CA PHE A 97 -7.36 0.49 6.02
C PHE A 97 -8.45 1.43 5.57
N LYS A 98 -8.08 2.70 5.44
CA LYS A 98 -8.90 3.66 4.71
C LYS A 98 -8.77 3.36 3.21
N ILE A 99 -9.89 3.22 2.53
CA ILE A 99 -9.92 2.92 1.09
C ILE A 99 -10.66 4.06 0.38
N SER A 100 -9.99 4.73 -0.55
CA SER A 100 -10.52 5.88 -1.30
C SER A 100 -10.41 5.75 -2.81
#